data_AF-A0A920RM84-F1
#
_entry.id   AF-A0A920RM84-F1
#
_cell.length_a   1.000
_cell.length_b   1.000
_cell.length_c   1.000
_cell.angle_alpha   90.00
_cell.angle_beta   90.00
_cell.angle_gamma   90.00
#
_symmetry.space_group_name_H-M   'P 1'
#
loop_
_entity.id
_entity.type
_entity.pdbx_description
1 polymer ?
#
loop_
_entity_poly.entity_id
_entity_poly.type
_entity_poly.pdbx_seq_one_letter_code
_entity_poly.pdbx_strand_id
1 'polypeptide(L)'
;MALQSLWAVNASAGLDDVFAVEMLSHSDPRVRSWTVRLLGDRRRVSGSVGSAIGDLAGRETDPVVLVQLAASARRLPPRIALPIVGQLMQKTAQAKDPRLPLMTWWALEEHVAGDRKGVLGLFEKNSPLWRTVEGRRCGLLLVRRLAAEGTRAGYEACVRLLAEVPGSLVGEADKRMAQGLEERADGLTGLGTGGLFNRFGTTEASTLKRKKRSFDELSSGLAGHIRKRWEADRNNVFWSDLAVRCRVAGAHRHGRGRVADPQVAGCQAGSLAQAAPSVGVKPTCCRWA
;
A
#
# COMPACT_ATOMS: atom_id res chain seq x y z
N MET A 1 -33.33 2.86 22.53
CA MET A 1 -33.19 4.16 23.22
C MET A 1 -31.75 4.50 23.59
N ALA A 2 -30.87 3.54 23.92
CA ALA A 2 -29.49 3.83 24.31
C ALA A 2 -28.70 4.69 23.29
N LEU A 3 -28.80 4.37 21.99
CA LEU A 3 -28.15 5.16 20.95
C LEU A 3 -28.69 6.59 20.84
N GLN A 4 -30.01 6.76 20.96
CA GLN A 4 -30.63 8.09 20.96
C GLN A 4 -30.16 8.91 22.16
N SER A 5 -30.04 8.28 23.34
CA SER A 5 -29.51 8.93 24.54
C SER A 5 -28.05 9.34 24.37
N LEU A 6 -27.20 8.49 23.79
CA LEU A 6 -25.80 8.84 23.47
C LEU A 6 -25.73 10.11 22.60
N TRP A 7 -26.57 10.19 21.55
CA TRP A 7 -26.60 11.37 20.69
C TRP A 7 -27.07 12.62 21.42
N ALA A 8 -28.11 12.51 22.26
CA ALA A 8 -28.59 13.62 23.06
C ALA A 8 -27.50 14.13 24.03
N VAL A 9 -26.79 13.23 24.70
CA VAL A 9 -25.67 13.59 25.59
C VAL A 9 -24.56 14.29 24.82
N ASN A 10 -24.17 13.77 23.64
CA ASN A 10 -23.15 14.43 22.82
C ASN A 10 -23.61 15.82 22.31
N ALA A 11 -24.87 15.97 21.90
CA ALA A 11 -25.42 17.24 21.44
C ALA A 11 -25.43 18.29 22.55
N SER A 12 -25.62 17.86 23.80
CA SER A 12 -25.54 18.71 25.00
C SER A 12 -24.11 18.88 25.54
N ALA A 13 -23.09 18.49 24.77
CA ALA A 13 -21.66 18.52 25.16
C ALA A 13 -21.29 17.70 26.41
N GLY A 14 -22.12 16.72 26.79
CA GLY A 14 -21.92 15.86 27.96
C GLY A 14 -21.13 14.57 27.70
N LEU A 15 -20.61 14.35 26.49
CA LEU A 15 -19.73 13.22 26.18
C LEU A 15 -18.30 13.54 26.67
N ASP A 16 -18.11 13.44 27.98
CA ASP A 16 -16.83 13.52 28.67
C ASP A 16 -16.07 12.18 28.65
N ASP A 17 -14.87 12.16 29.23
CA ASP A 17 -13.99 10.99 29.20
C ASP A 17 -14.56 9.80 29.98
N VAL A 18 -15.23 10.04 31.11
CA VAL A 18 -15.80 8.98 31.97
C VAL A 18 -16.94 8.29 31.24
N PHE A 19 -17.87 9.09 30.72
CA PHE A 19 -19.02 8.61 29.96
C PHE A 19 -18.56 7.94 28.65
N ALA A 20 -17.56 8.49 27.97
CA ALA A 20 -16.99 7.87 26.78
C ALA A 20 -16.43 6.46 27.05
N VAL A 21 -15.66 6.28 28.12
CA VAL A 21 -15.09 4.96 28.50
C VAL A 21 -16.20 3.96 28.83
N GLU A 22 -17.27 4.39 29.51
CA GLU A 22 -18.44 3.56 29.77
C GLU A 22 -19.12 3.12 28.45
N MET A 23 -19.36 4.06 27.54
CA MET A 23 -20.04 3.78 26.27
C MET A 23 -19.21 2.90 25.31
N LEU A 24 -17.88 2.97 25.38
CA LEU A 24 -16.99 2.03 24.67
C LEU A 24 -17.11 0.58 25.18
N SER A 25 -17.64 0.38 26.39
CA SER A 25 -17.88 -0.93 27.00
C SER A 25 -19.33 -1.41 26.91
N HIS A 26 -20.20 -0.61 26.30
CA HIS A 26 -21.63 -0.92 26.18
C HIS A 26 -21.88 -2.22 25.39
N SER A 27 -22.92 -2.97 25.76
CA SER A 27 -23.27 -4.26 25.13
C SER A 27 -23.70 -4.13 23.67
N ASP A 28 -24.46 -3.08 23.34
CA ASP A 28 -24.88 -2.76 21.97
C ASP A 28 -23.70 -2.26 21.11
N PRO A 29 -23.32 -2.96 20.02
CA PRO A 29 -22.25 -2.55 19.11
C PRO A 29 -22.51 -1.19 18.45
N ARG A 30 -23.77 -0.79 18.25
CA ARG A 30 -24.08 0.53 17.67
C ARG A 30 -23.68 1.66 18.59
N VAL A 31 -23.85 1.50 19.90
CA VAL A 31 -23.41 2.48 20.91
C VAL A 31 -21.89 2.59 20.90
N ARG A 32 -21.18 1.45 20.87
CA ARG A 32 -19.70 1.44 20.77
C ARG A 32 -19.20 2.12 19.49
N SER A 33 -19.76 1.74 18.34
CA SER A 33 -19.41 2.31 17.02
C SER A 33 -19.63 3.82 17.00
N TRP A 34 -20.79 4.31 17.44
CA TRP A 34 -21.07 5.74 17.49
C TRP A 34 -20.18 6.49 18.48
N THR A 35 -19.85 5.89 19.62
CA THR A 35 -18.91 6.49 20.57
C THR A 35 -17.54 6.67 19.94
N VAL A 36 -17.00 5.62 19.29
CA VAL A 36 -15.74 5.69 18.54
C VAL A 36 -15.79 6.77 17.46
N ARG A 37 -16.93 6.89 16.73
CA ARG A 37 -17.12 7.92 15.70
C ARG A 37 -17.05 9.33 16.28
N LEU A 38 -17.83 9.62 17.30
CA LEU A 38 -17.91 10.94 17.92
C LEU A 38 -16.56 11.37 18.50
N LEU A 39 -15.84 10.44 19.13
CA LEU A 39 -14.48 10.67 19.63
C LEU A 39 -13.49 10.90 18.48
N GLY A 40 -13.56 10.10 17.41
CA GLY A 40 -12.71 10.22 16.23
C GLY A 40 -12.92 11.54 15.47
N ASP A 41 -14.15 12.04 15.42
CA ASP A 41 -14.49 13.31 14.77
C ASP A 41 -13.84 14.52 15.47
N ARG A 42 -13.58 14.43 16.78
CA ARG A 42 -12.81 15.43 17.55
C ARG A 42 -11.32 15.45 17.21
N ARG A 43 -10.79 14.41 16.54
CA ARG A 43 -9.36 14.20 16.17
C ARG A 43 -8.37 14.17 17.33
N ARG A 44 -8.84 14.32 18.56
CA ARG A 44 -8.04 14.28 19.79
C ARG A 44 -8.88 13.61 20.86
N VAL A 45 -8.23 12.73 21.62
CA VAL A 45 -8.78 12.10 22.81
C VAL A 45 -7.70 12.09 23.89
N SER A 46 -8.10 12.00 25.15
CA SER A 46 -7.20 11.86 26.27
C SER A 46 -6.51 10.49 26.28
N GLY A 47 -5.54 10.31 27.19
CA GLY A 47 -4.85 9.03 27.34
C GLY A 47 -5.77 7.89 27.78
N SER A 48 -6.69 8.16 28.72
CA SER A 48 -7.66 7.17 29.23
C SER A 48 -8.61 6.70 28.13
N VAL A 49 -9.20 7.64 27.38
CA VAL A 49 -10.08 7.32 26.25
C VAL A 49 -9.30 6.61 25.14
N GLY A 50 -8.07 7.05 24.85
CA GLY A 50 -7.19 6.37 23.89
C GLY A 50 -6.91 4.91 24.25
N SER A 51 -6.63 4.64 25.53
CA SER A 51 -6.44 3.26 26.05
C SER A 51 -7.71 2.44 25.88
N ALA A 52 -8.87 2.98 26.26
CA ALA A 52 -10.15 2.28 26.14
C ALA A 52 -10.52 1.95 24.67
N ILE A 53 -10.19 2.83 23.72
CA ILE A 53 -10.35 2.53 22.29
C ILE A 53 -9.40 1.40 21.85
N GLY A 54 -8.16 1.39 22.35
CA GLY A 54 -7.20 0.31 22.11
C GLY A 54 -7.69 -1.04 22.64
N ASP A 55 -8.20 -1.06 23.87
CA ASP A 55 -8.78 -2.25 24.51
C ASP A 55 -10.01 -2.75 23.73
N LEU A 56 -10.88 -1.82 23.32
CA LEU A 56 -12.02 -2.12 22.44
C LEU A 56 -11.53 -2.76 21.13
N ALA A 57 -10.53 -2.18 20.47
CA ALA A 57 -9.97 -2.75 19.24
C ALA A 57 -9.42 -4.16 19.45
N GLY A 58 -8.85 -4.46 20.63
CA GLY A 58 -8.39 -5.80 21.01
C GLY A 58 -9.52 -6.83 21.12
N ARG A 59 -10.62 -6.50 21.80
CA ARG A 59 -11.72 -7.45 22.08
C ARG A 59 -12.88 -7.45 21.08
N GLU A 60 -13.03 -6.42 20.26
CA GLU A 60 -14.18 -6.27 19.38
C GLU A 60 -14.23 -7.32 18.26
N THR A 61 -15.45 -7.79 17.95
CA THR A 61 -15.75 -8.77 16.90
C THR A 61 -16.80 -8.28 15.92
N ASP A 62 -17.61 -7.27 16.28
CA ASP A 62 -18.64 -6.71 15.41
C ASP A 62 -18.02 -5.96 14.22
N PRO A 63 -18.31 -6.35 12.96
CA PRO A 63 -17.71 -5.73 11.78
C PRO A 63 -17.96 -4.23 11.66
N VAL A 64 -19.14 -3.75 12.08
CA VAL A 64 -19.48 -2.32 11.99
C VAL A 64 -18.61 -1.50 12.93
N VAL A 65 -18.35 -2.01 14.14
CA VAL A 65 -17.43 -1.36 15.07
C VAL A 65 -15.99 -1.40 14.56
N LEU A 66 -15.53 -2.53 14.00
CA LEU A 66 -14.18 -2.65 13.44
C LEU A 66 -13.94 -1.68 12.28
N VAL A 67 -14.90 -1.51 11.37
CA VAL A 67 -14.83 -0.54 10.27
C VAL A 67 -14.78 0.89 10.82
N GLN A 68 -15.57 1.19 11.85
CA GLN A 68 -15.57 2.53 12.46
C GLN A 68 -14.28 2.82 13.25
N LEU A 69 -13.68 1.82 13.90
CA LEU A 69 -12.35 1.91 14.49
C LEU A 69 -11.29 2.24 13.43
N ALA A 70 -11.31 1.54 12.29
CA ALA A 70 -10.40 1.82 11.17
C ALA A 70 -10.59 3.25 10.62
N ALA A 71 -11.84 3.67 10.43
CA ALA A 71 -12.16 5.02 9.97
C ALA A 71 -11.65 6.12 10.93
N SER A 72 -11.79 5.88 12.24
CA SER A 72 -11.42 6.85 13.27
C SER A 72 -9.91 6.88 13.50
N ALA A 73 -9.23 5.73 13.40
CA ALA A 73 -7.78 5.63 13.52
C ALA A 73 -7.04 6.53 12.52
N ARG A 74 -7.59 6.75 11.32
CA ARG A 74 -7.03 7.74 10.35
C ARG A 74 -6.95 9.17 10.90
N ARG A 75 -7.87 9.55 11.79
CA ARG A 75 -8.01 10.93 12.28
C ARG A 75 -7.36 11.16 13.63
N LEU A 76 -7.01 10.10 14.34
CA LEU A 76 -6.42 10.14 15.67
C LEU A 76 -4.90 10.27 15.59
N PRO A 77 -4.23 10.82 16.63
CA PRO A 77 -2.77 10.87 16.67
C PRO A 77 -2.13 9.48 16.55
N PRO A 78 -0.93 9.34 15.92
CA PRO A 78 -0.27 8.05 15.70
C PRO A 78 -0.17 7.17 16.96
N ARG A 79 0.15 7.77 18.11
CA ARG A 79 0.25 7.08 19.40
C ARG A 79 -1.01 6.30 19.82
N ILE A 80 -2.18 6.71 19.33
CA ILE A 80 -3.47 6.06 19.60
C ILE A 80 -3.88 5.20 18.40
N ALA A 81 -3.67 5.72 17.19
CA ALA A 81 -4.08 5.07 15.96
C ALA A 81 -3.31 3.77 15.68
N LEU A 82 -1.98 3.76 15.81
CA LEU A 82 -1.16 2.62 15.43
C LEU A 82 -1.46 1.35 16.24
N PRO A 83 -1.69 1.41 17.57
CA PRO A 83 -2.19 0.26 18.33
C PRO A 83 -3.52 -0.29 17.78
N ILE A 84 -4.48 0.59 17.44
CA ILE A 84 -5.78 0.19 16.86
C ILE A 84 -5.56 -0.53 15.53
N VAL A 85 -4.75 0.05 14.63
CA VAL A 85 -4.45 -0.54 13.31
C VAL A 85 -3.74 -1.90 13.47
N GLY A 86 -2.81 -2.01 14.42
CA GLY A 86 -2.15 -3.27 14.76
C GLY A 86 -3.14 -4.36 15.20
N GLN A 87 -4.16 -4.01 15.99
CA GLN A 87 -5.23 -4.95 16.36
C GLN A 87 -6.13 -5.31 15.18
N LEU A 88 -6.50 -4.34 14.34
CA LEU A 88 -7.34 -4.57 13.16
C LEU A 88 -6.69 -5.54 12.15
N MET A 89 -5.38 -5.46 11.95
CA MET A 89 -4.62 -6.39 11.10
C MET A 89 -4.60 -7.84 11.62
N GLN A 90 -5.02 -8.06 12.86
CA GLN A 90 -5.10 -9.39 13.48
C GLN A 90 -6.52 -9.96 13.50
N LYS A 91 -7.53 -9.19 13.08
CA LYS A 91 -8.93 -9.65 13.08
C LYS A 91 -9.22 -10.63 11.96
N THR A 92 -9.87 -11.74 12.31
CA THR A 92 -10.37 -12.73 11.33
C THR A 92 -11.55 -12.22 10.52
N ALA A 93 -12.29 -11.23 11.03
CA ALA A 93 -13.43 -10.60 10.34
C ALA A 93 -13.05 -9.99 8.97
N GLN A 94 -11.77 -9.67 8.75
CA GLN A 94 -11.22 -9.17 7.49
C GLN A 94 -11.55 -10.07 6.29
N ALA A 95 -11.61 -11.39 6.49
CA ALA A 95 -11.90 -12.34 5.41
C ALA A 95 -13.37 -12.33 4.96
N LYS A 96 -14.28 -11.77 5.78
CA LYS A 96 -15.73 -11.77 5.55
C LYS A 96 -16.27 -10.42 5.10
N ASP A 97 -15.49 -9.35 5.22
CA ASP A 97 -15.86 -8.00 4.79
C ASP A 97 -14.82 -7.45 3.81
N PRO A 98 -15.16 -7.23 2.53
CA PRO A 98 -14.21 -6.70 1.55
C PRO A 98 -13.76 -5.26 1.83
N ARG A 99 -14.48 -4.50 2.68
CA ARG A 99 -14.18 -3.10 3.00
C ARG A 99 -13.15 -2.97 4.11
N LEU A 100 -13.22 -3.82 5.13
CA LEU A 100 -12.35 -3.73 6.31
C LEU A 100 -10.84 -3.80 5.96
N PRO A 101 -10.39 -4.66 5.01
CA PRO A 101 -8.98 -4.72 4.62
C PRO A 101 -8.48 -3.42 4.01
N LEU A 102 -9.33 -2.73 3.25
CA LEU A 102 -8.98 -1.46 2.61
C LEU A 102 -9.00 -0.31 3.62
N MET A 103 -9.99 -0.29 4.52
CA MET A 103 -10.06 0.68 5.61
C MET A 103 -8.86 0.57 6.55
N THR A 104 -8.43 -0.66 6.86
CA THR A 104 -7.24 -0.93 7.70
C THR A 104 -5.97 -0.43 7.01
N TRP A 105 -5.83 -0.68 5.69
CA TRP A 105 -4.72 -0.14 4.91
C TRP A 105 -4.69 1.40 4.93
N TRP A 106 -5.80 2.07 4.65
CA TRP A 106 -5.85 3.54 4.67
C TRP A 106 -5.60 4.12 6.07
N ALA A 107 -5.98 3.40 7.13
CA ALA A 107 -5.64 3.76 8.50
C ALA A 107 -4.13 3.72 8.75
N LEU A 108 -3.43 2.69 8.28
CA LEU A 108 -1.99 2.60 8.37
C LEU A 108 -1.28 3.67 7.53
N GLU A 109 -1.69 3.82 6.27
CA GLU A 109 -1.04 4.65 5.26
C GLU A 109 -1.00 6.13 5.65
N GLU A 110 -2.09 6.62 6.25
CA GLU A 110 -2.24 8.00 6.74
C GLU A 110 -1.10 8.40 7.70
N HIS A 111 -0.64 7.46 8.53
CA HIS A 111 0.36 7.72 9.57
C HIS A 111 1.80 7.62 9.08
N VAL A 112 2.06 7.13 7.86
CA VAL A 112 3.43 6.95 7.38
C VAL A 112 4.16 8.29 7.20
N ALA A 113 3.46 9.35 6.80
CA ALA A 113 4.09 10.66 6.64
C ALA A 113 4.39 11.32 8.00
N GLY A 114 3.50 11.15 8.99
CA GLY A 114 3.60 11.78 10.31
C GLY A 114 4.42 11.00 11.33
N ASP A 115 4.44 9.67 11.27
CA ASP A 115 5.17 8.78 12.18
C ASP A 115 5.65 7.51 11.48
N ARG A 116 6.57 7.70 10.52
CA ARG A 116 7.18 6.59 9.79
C ARG A 116 7.85 5.56 10.70
N LYS A 117 8.48 6.02 11.80
CA LYS A 117 9.17 5.15 12.75
C LYS A 117 8.17 4.23 13.45
N GLY A 118 7.06 4.77 13.95
CA GLY A 118 5.99 3.99 14.57
C GLY A 118 5.37 2.99 13.60
N VAL A 119 5.10 3.41 12.36
CA VAL A 119 4.55 2.51 11.32
C VAL A 119 5.50 1.34 11.01
N LEU A 120 6.80 1.61 10.84
CA LEU A 120 7.77 0.55 10.61
C LEU A 120 7.92 -0.38 11.83
N GLY A 121 7.80 0.15 13.05
CA GLY A 121 7.85 -0.64 14.28
C GLY A 121 6.74 -1.71 14.39
N LEU A 122 5.63 -1.54 13.67
CA LEU A 122 4.60 -2.60 13.59
C LEU A 122 5.09 -3.84 12.82
N PHE A 123 6.10 -3.70 11.96
CA PHE A 123 6.54 -4.72 11.01
C PHE A 123 7.96 -5.22 11.26
N GLU A 124 8.47 -5.13 12.49
CA GLU A 124 9.72 -5.79 12.88
C GLU A 124 9.68 -7.30 12.57
N LYS A 125 10.85 -7.91 12.37
CA LYS A 125 11.02 -9.29 11.88
C LYS A 125 10.19 -10.34 12.63
N ASN A 126 10.02 -10.16 13.94
CA ASN A 126 9.28 -11.08 14.81
C ASN A 126 7.83 -10.65 15.08
N SER A 127 7.34 -9.61 14.40
CA SER A 127 5.99 -9.09 14.57
C SER A 127 4.93 -10.18 14.29
N PRO A 128 3.90 -10.31 15.14
CA PRO A 128 2.80 -11.24 14.88
C PRO A 128 2.02 -10.90 13.61
N LEU A 129 2.12 -9.65 13.12
CA LEU A 129 1.44 -9.21 11.90
C LEU A 129 1.91 -9.98 10.66
N TRP A 130 3.17 -10.45 10.65
CA TRP A 130 3.66 -11.29 9.57
C TRP A 130 2.99 -12.67 9.51
N ARG A 131 2.32 -13.10 10.59
CA ARG A 131 1.57 -14.37 10.65
C ARG A 131 0.13 -14.22 10.19
N THR A 132 -0.39 -13.00 10.07
CA THR A 132 -1.78 -12.76 9.66
C THR A 132 -1.87 -12.42 8.17
N VAL A 133 -3.01 -12.73 7.54
CA VAL A 133 -3.23 -12.41 6.12
C VAL A 133 -3.16 -10.89 5.89
N GLU A 134 -3.85 -10.12 6.72
CA GLU A 134 -3.89 -8.66 6.56
C GLU A 134 -2.63 -7.95 6.99
N GLY A 135 -1.91 -8.45 8.00
CA GLY A 135 -0.61 -7.90 8.35
C GLY A 135 0.38 -8.07 7.20
N ARG A 136 0.47 -9.26 6.60
CA ARG A 136 1.29 -9.48 5.39
C ARG A 136 0.89 -8.57 4.24
N ARG A 137 -0.42 -8.45 3.97
CA ARG A 137 -0.94 -7.57 2.91
C ARG A 137 -0.55 -6.11 3.16
N CYS A 138 -0.72 -5.60 4.38
CA CYS A 138 -0.35 -4.23 4.74
C CYS A 138 1.16 -3.99 4.67
N GLY A 139 1.98 -4.92 5.15
CA GLY A 139 3.45 -4.81 5.04
C GLY A 139 3.93 -4.75 3.59
N LEU A 140 3.34 -5.56 2.71
CA LEU A 140 3.65 -5.57 1.28
C LEU A 140 3.18 -4.29 0.55
N LEU A 141 2.00 -3.77 0.90
CA LEU A 141 1.53 -2.47 0.40
C LEU A 141 2.42 -1.32 0.90
N LEU A 142 2.92 -1.40 2.14
CA LEU A 142 3.84 -0.43 2.69
C LEU A 142 5.18 -0.40 1.94
N VAL A 143 5.72 -1.57 1.55
CA VAL A 143 6.91 -1.65 0.67
C VAL A 143 6.67 -0.89 -0.64
N ARG A 144 5.54 -1.18 -1.33
CA ARG A 144 5.16 -0.48 -2.58
C ARG A 144 5.06 1.02 -2.38
N ARG A 145 4.32 1.48 -1.35
CA ARG A 145 4.17 2.89 -1.05
C ARG A 145 5.51 3.58 -0.82
N LEU A 146 6.42 2.96 -0.05
CA LEU A 146 7.69 3.59 0.34
C LEU A 146 8.62 3.73 -0.87
N ALA A 147 8.59 2.75 -1.78
CA ALA A 147 9.28 2.84 -3.07
C ALA A 147 8.67 3.90 -4.00
N ALA A 148 7.33 4.03 -4.02
CA ALA A 148 6.61 4.99 -4.85
C ALA A 148 6.74 6.45 -4.36
N GLU A 149 7.07 6.66 -3.09
CA GLU A 149 7.19 8.00 -2.49
C GLU A 149 8.23 8.87 -3.22
N GLY A 150 9.29 8.25 -3.74
CA GLY A 150 10.28 8.93 -4.55
C GLY A 150 11.15 9.93 -3.79
N THR A 151 11.23 9.79 -2.47
CA THR A 151 12.10 10.58 -1.58
C THR A 151 13.20 9.69 -1.02
N ARG A 152 14.35 10.28 -0.70
CA ARG A 152 15.46 9.57 -0.04
C ARG A 152 15.01 8.88 1.26
N ALA A 153 14.22 9.58 2.08
CA ALA A 153 13.68 9.03 3.33
C ALA A 153 12.74 7.83 3.08
N GLY A 154 11.92 7.89 2.02
CA GLY A 154 11.08 6.77 1.58
C GLY A 154 11.91 5.55 1.16
N TYR A 155 12.97 5.76 0.39
CA TYR A 155 13.88 4.69 -0.03
C TYR A 155 14.62 4.03 1.12
N GLU A 156 15.18 4.82 2.04
CA GLU A 156 15.87 4.28 3.22
C GLU A 156 14.91 3.48 4.10
N ALA A 157 13.67 3.94 4.26
CA ALA A 157 12.63 3.21 4.97
C ALA A 157 12.17 1.94 4.23
N CYS A 158 12.09 1.97 2.90
CA CYS A 158 11.78 0.80 2.08
C CYS A 158 12.83 -0.30 2.30
N VAL A 159 14.12 0.05 2.28
CA VAL A 159 15.22 -0.89 2.57
C VAL A 159 15.14 -1.46 3.97
N ARG A 160 14.86 -0.62 4.97
CA ARG A 160 14.68 -1.08 6.36
C ARG A 160 13.53 -2.09 6.44
N LEU A 161 12.38 -1.77 5.85
CA LEU A 161 11.24 -2.69 5.85
C LEU A 161 11.55 -4.00 5.13
N LEU A 162 12.23 -3.95 3.98
CA LEU A 162 12.63 -5.15 3.23
C LEU A 162 13.52 -6.10 4.05
N ALA A 163 14.34 -5.57 4.96
CA ALA A 163 15.17 -6.38 5.86
C ALA A 163 14.36 -7.12 6.95
N GLU A 164 13.19 -6.58 7.32
CA GLU A 164 12.27 -7.19 8.30
C GLU A 164 11.30 -8.21 7.67
N VAL A 165 11.16 -8.22 6.33
CA VAL A 165 10.26 -9.14 5.62
C VAL A 165 10.71 -10.60 5.82
N PRO A 166 9.81 -11.50 6.25
CA PRO A 166 10.11 -12.93 6.36
C PRO A 166 10.54 -13.53 5.02
N GLY A 167 11.48 -14.50 5.05
CA GLY A 167 12.05 -15.13 3.86
C GLY A 167 11.03 -15.64 2.84
N SER A 168 9.90 -16.18 3.31
CA SER A 168 8.80 -16.68 2.46
C SER A 168 8.09 -15.59 1.65
N LEU A 169 8.24 -14.31 2.03
CA LEU A 169 7.58 -13.16 1.39
C LEU A 169 8.56 -12.27 0.62
N VAL A 170 9.87 -12.51 0.68
CA VAL A 170 10.89 -11.66 0.06
C VAL A 170 10.63 -11.49 -1.45
N GLY A 171 10.29 -12.57 -2.16
CA GLY A 171 10.01 -12.48 -3.59
C GLY A 171 8.79 -11.61 -3.93
N GLU A 172 7.74 -11.65 -3.10
CA GLU A 172 6.57 -10.78 -3.28
C GLU A 172 6.91 -9.33 -2.89
N ALA A 173 7.67 -9.12 -1.81
CA ALA A 173 8.11 -7.79 -1.41
C ALA A 173 8.98 -7.11 -2.47
N ASP A 174 9.87 -7.85 -3.14
CA ASP A 174 10.67 -7.33 -4.25
C ASP A 174 9.79 -6.90 -5.44
N LYS A 175 8.74 -7.68 -5.77
CA LYS A 175 7.77 -7.29 -6.81
C LYS A 175 7.02 -6.01 -6.42
N ARG A 176 6.62 -5.87 -5.15
CA ARG A 176 5.94 -4.67 -4.64
C ARG A 176 6.85 -3.45 -4.66
N MET A 177 8.12 -3.62 -4.31
CA MET A 177 9.14 -2.57 -4.42
C MET A 177 9.29 -2.12 -5.87
N ALA A 178 9.45 -3.06 -6.81
CA ALA A 178 9.55 -2.75 -8.24
C ALA A 178 8.31 -2.01 -8.76
N GLN A 179 7.11 -2.49 -8.42
CA GLN A 179 5.84 -1.83 -8.74
C GLN A 179 5.80 -0.38 -8.23
N GLY A 180 6.25 -0.12 -7.00
CA GLY A 180 6.31 1.25 -6.48
C GLY A 180 7.30 2.14 -7.24
N LEU A 181 8.46 1.60 -7.63
CA LEU A 181 9.43 2.33 -8.45
C LEU A 181 8.92 2.61 -9.87
N GLU A 182 8.10 1.73 -10.44
CA GLU A 182 7.42 1.94 -11.72
C GLU A 182 6.36 3.05 -11.62
N GLU A 183 5.53 3.05 -10.57
CA GLU A 183 4.50 4.09 -10.32
C GLU A 183 5.09 5.49 -10.12
N ARG A 184 6.35 5.55 -9.74
CA ARG A 184 7.14 6.79 -9.72
C ARG A 184 7.53 7.21 -11.13
N ALA A 185 8.04 6.28 -11.94
CA ALA A 185 8.54 6.56 -13.29
C ALA A 185 7.39 6.96 -14.24
N ASP A 186 6.27 6.25 -14.13
CA ASP A 186 5.04 6.58 -14.83
C ASP A 186 4.28 7.60 -14.00
N GLY A 187 4.47 8.89 -14.29
CA GLY A 187 3.63 9.94 -13.74
C GLY A 187 2.17 9.79 -14.18
N LEU A 188 1.44 8.84 -13.58
CA LEU A 188 0.04 8.46 -13.80
C LEU A 188 -0.50 8.83 -15.19
N THR A 189 -0.02 8.15 -16.24
CA THR A 189 -0.83 7.99 -17.44
C THR A 189 -1.82 6.86 -17.21
N GLY A 190 -2.89 7.18 -16.47
CA GLY A 190 -4.13 6.40 -16.46
C GLY A 190 -4.19 5.30 -15.42
N LEU A 191 -4.70 5.63 -14.23
CA LEU A 191 -5.63 4.83 -13.40
C LEU A 191 -5.98 5.57 -12.08
N GLY A 192 -6.06 6.90 -12.14
CA GLY A 192 -6.83 7.69 -11.19
C GLY A 192 -8.14 8.11 -11.85
N THR A 193 -9.15 8.48 -11.07
CA THR A 193 -10.48 8.96 -11.52
C THR A 193 -10.46 10.10 -12.54
N GLY A 194 -9.31 10.72 -12.82
CA GLY A 194 -9.13 11.72 -13.88
C GLY A 194 -8.51 11.22 -15.21
N GLY A 195 -8.09 9.96 -15.33
CA GLY A 195 -7.37 9.48 -16.52
C GLY A 195 -8.24 9.22 -17.76
N LEU A 196 -9.51 8.86 -17.55
CA LEU A 196 -10.51 8.70 -18.62
C LEU A 196 -11.17 10.04 -18.95
N PHE A 197 -11.53 10.83 -17.93
CA PHE A 197 -12.09 12.17 -18.12
C PHE A 197 -11.12 13.14 -18.83
N ASN A 198 -9.81 13.06 -18.58
CA ASN A 198 -8.84 13.89 -19.33
C ASN A 198 -8.67 13.47 -20.79
N ARG A 199 -9.06 12.24 -21.15
CA ARG A 199 -8.92 11.73 -22.53
C ARG A 199 -10.09 12.14 -23.42
N PHE A 200 -11.25 12.44 -22.82
CA PHE A 200 -12.49 12.78 -23.51
C PHE A 200 -13.05 14.17 -23.13
N GLY A 201 -12.44 14.86 -22.16
CA GLY A 201 -12.78 16.24 -21.81
C GLY A 201 -12.31 17.19 -22.89
N THR A 202 -13.17 18.13 -23.27
CA THR A 202 -12.85 19.19 -24.23
C THR A 202 -11.63 19.99 -23.75
N THR A 203 -10.85 20.47 -24.72
CA THR A 203 -9.50 21.06 -24.56
C THR A 203 -9.44 22.18 -23.51
N GLU A 204 -10.55 22.86 -23.24
CA GLU A 204 -10.65 23.97 -22.27
C GLU A 204 -10.54 23.54 -20.79
N ALA A 205 -10.83 22.28 -20.43
CA ALA A 205 -10.76 21.80 -19.03
C ALA A 205 -9.33 21.43 -18.56
N SER A 206 -8.32 21.52 -19.43
CA SER A 206 -6.98 20.97 -19.19
C SER A 206 -5.96 21.96 -18.59
N THR A 207 -6.40 23.14 -18.14
CA THR A 207 -5.55 24.16 -17.47
C THR A 207 -5.20 23.83 -16.01
N LEU A 208 -5.43 22.60 -15.54
CA LEU A 208 -4.84 22.12 -14.29
C LEU A 208 -3.33 21.99 -14.50
N LYS A 209 -2.57 22.98 -14.01
CA LYS A 209 -1.09 22.99 -13.98
C LYS A 209 -0.58 21.60 -13.63
N ARG A 210 -0.07 20.87 -14.63
CA ARG A 210 0.60 19.57 -14.44
C ARG A 210 1.87 19.85 -13.62
N LYS A 211 1.76 19.82 -12.30
CA LYS A 211 2.91 19.98 -11.41
C LYS A 211 3.87 18.85 -11.73
N LYS A 212 5.00 19.17 -12.38
CA LYS A 212 6.04 18.20 -12.72
C LYS A 212 6.51 17.58 -11.40
N ARG A 213 6.17 16.31 -11.16
CA ARG A 213 6.67 15.60 -9.99
C ARG A 213 8.16 15.38 -10.21
N SER A 214 8.98 15.89 -9.30
CA SER A 214 10.41 15.60 -9.21
C SER A 214 10.60 14.51 -8.17
N PHE A 215 11.48 13.56 -8.44
CA PHE A 215 11.82 12.48 -7.52
C PHE A 215 13.33 12.46 -7.30
N ASP A 216 13.73 12.08 -6.09
CA ASP A 216 15.13 11.95 -5.72
C ASP A 216 15.79 10.81 -6.50
N GLU A 217 17.12 10.85 -6.61
CA GLU A 217 17.88 9.68 -7.02
C GLU A 217 17.71 8.54 -6.01
N LEU A 218 17.85 7.30 -6.47
CA LEU A 218 17.74 6.14 -5.59
C LEU A 218 18.81 6.23 -4.50
N SER A 219 18.39 5.98 -3.26
CA SER A 219 19.34 5.88 -2.14
C SER A 219 20.37 4.78 -2.41
N SER A 220 21.59 4.95 -1.91
CA SER A 220 22.66 3.95 -2.04
C SER A 220 22.24 2.59 -1.48
N GLY A 221 21.47 2.56 -0.40
CA GLY A 221 20.91 1.34 0.18
C GLY A 221 19.95 0.61 -0.76
N LEU A 222 19.01 1.33 -1.39
CA LEU A 222 18.02 0.72 -2.27
C LEU A 222 18.65 0.28 -3.59
N ALA A 223 19.52 1.11 -4.17
CA ALA A 223 20.32 0.74 -5.34
C ALA A 223 21.22 -0.48 -5.06
N GLY A 224 21.79 -0.55 -3.85
CA GLY A 224 22.59 -1.69 -3.38
C GLY A 224 21.77 -2.97 -3.23
N HIS A 225 20.55 -2.89 -2.71
CA HIS A 225 19.60 -4.02 -2.65
C HIS A 225 19.31 -4.57 -4.05
N ILE A 226 18.93 -3.70 -5.00
CA ILE A 226 18.64 -4.10 -6.39
C ILE A 226 19.88 -4.72 -7.04
N ARG A 227 21.06 -4.10 -6.87
CA ARG A 227 22.32 -4.63 -7.39
C ARG A 227 22.60 -6.03 -6.86
N LYS A 228 22.50 -6.23 -5.54
CA LYS A 228 22.74 -7.54 -4.91
C LYS A 228 21.82 -8.63 -5.47
N ARG A 229 20.54 -8.31 -5.69
CA ARG A 229 19.57 -9.26 -6.24
C ARG A 229 19.84 -9.57 -7.71
N TRP A 230 20.20 -8.56 -8.51
CA TRP A 230 20.58 -8.72 -9.91
C TRP A 230 21.90 -9.49 -10.09
N GLU A 231 22.91 -9.25 -9.26
CA GLU A 231 24.18 -9.96 -9.33
C GLU A 231 24.07 -11.43 -8.93
N ALA A 232 23.13 -11.76 -8.04
CA ALA A 232 22.85 -13.14 -7.65
C ALA A 232 22.29 -13.98 -8.80
N ASP A 233 21.52 -13.37 -9.72
CA ASP A 233 21.02 -14.01 -10.93
C ASP A 233 20.88 -12.99 -12.07
N ARG A 234 21.97 -12.82 -12.83
CA ARG A 234 22.02 -11.89 -13.97
C ARG A 234 21.18 -12.36 -15.17
N ASN A 235 20.73 -13.62 -15.16
CA ASN A 235 19.88 -14.15 -16.21
C ASN A 235 18.39 -13.90 -15.94
N ASN A 236 18.05 -13.52 -14.71
CA ASN A 236 16.70 -13.16 -14.33
C ASN A 236 16.23 -11.91 -15.10
N VAL A 237 15.19 -12.07 -15.92
CA VAL A 237 14.63 -10.97 -16.73
C VAL A 237 14.11 -9.84 -15.85
N PHE A 238 13.41 -10.17 -14.75
CA PHE A 238 12.85 -9.19 -13.83
C PHE A 238 13.94 -8.32 -13.19
N TRP A 239 15.01 -8.92 -12.66
CA TRP A 239 16.09 -8.14 -12.05
C TRP A 239 16.94 -7.39 -13.06
N SER A 240 17.15 -7.94 -14.25
CA SER A 240 17.88 -7.27 -15.32
C SER A 240 17.14 -6.01 -15.79
N ASP A 241 15.85 -6.11 -16.06
CA ASP A 241 15.00 -4.98 -16.44
C ASP A 241 14.96 -3.91 -15.33
N LEU A 242 14.71 -4.32 -14.08
CA LEU A 242 14.66 -3.39 -12.96
C LEU A 242 16.00 -2.67 -12.74
N ALA A 243 17.12 -3.39 -12.81
CA ALA A 243 18.46 -2.81 -12.66
C ALA A 243 18.77 -1.79 -13.75
N VAL A 244 18.36 -2.05 -14.99
CA VAL A 244 18.48 -1.12 -16.12
C VAL A 244 17.62 0.13 -15.90
N ARG A 245 16.33 -0.01 -15.56
CA ARG A 245 15.43 1.12 -15.30
C ARG A 245 15.91 2.00 -14.14
N CYS A 246 16.44 1.37 -13.11
CA CYS A 246 17.00 2.03 -11.93
C CYS A 246 18.43 2.56 -12.14
N ARG A 247 19.00 2.41 -13.34
CA ARG A 247 20.38 2.82 -13.69
C ARG A 247 21.43 2.28 -12.71
N VAL A 248 21.25 1.05 -12.24
CA VAL A 248 22.22 0.38 -11.39
C VAL A 248 23.53 0.23 -12.15
N ALA A 249 24.64 0.59 -11.51
CA ALA A 249 25.97 0.53 -12.10
C ALA A 249 26.25 -0.87 -12.70
N GLY A 250 26.71 -0.88 -13.96
CA GLY A 250 27.03 -2.12 -14.69
C GLY A 250 25.85 -2.76 -15.45
N ALA A 251 24.60 -2.47 -15.11
CA ALA A 251 23.43 -3.13 -15.72
C ALA A 251 23.30 -2.85 -17.23
N HIS A 252 23.40 -1.58 -17.65
CA HIS A 252 23.38 -1.21 -19.07
C HIS A 252 24.53 -1.83 -19.86
N ARG A 253 25.74 -1.91 -19.29
CA ARG A 253 26.91 -2.52 -19.95
C ARG A 253 26.68 -4.01 -20.18
N HIS A 254 26.18 -4.71 -19.16
CA HIS A 254 25.88 -6.13 -19.25
C HIS A 254 24.78 -6.42 -20.29
N GLY A 255 23.70 -5.64 -20.29
CA GLY A 255 22.62 -5.77 -21.28
C GLY A 255 23.11 -5.57 -22.72
N ARG A 256 23.95 -4.56 -22.97
CA ARG A 256 24.54 -4.32 -24.30
C ARG A 256 25.45 -5.48 -24.74
N GLY A 257 26.25 -6.03 -23.83
CA GLY A 257 27.10 -7.19 -24.13
C GLY A 257 26.28 -8.41 -24.58
N ARG A 258 25.12 -8.64 -23.97
CA ARG A 258 24.21 -9.74 -24.35
C ARG A 258 23.56 -9.59 -25.71
N VAL A 259 23.15 -8.36 -26.07
CA VAL A 259 22.55 -8.08 -27.39
C VAL A 259 23.61 -8.16 -28.49
N ALA A 260 24.86 -7.81 -28.18
CA ALA A 260 25.98 -7.89 -29.11
C ALA A 260 26.55 -9.31 -29.28
N ASP A 261 26.17 -10.26 -28.43
CA ASP A 261 26.62 -11.66 -28.49
C ASP A 261 25.78 -12.46 -29.51
N PRO A 262 26.38 -12.92 -30.63
CA PRO A 262 25.67 -13.63 -31.69
C PRO A 262 25.04 -14.96 -31.24
N GLN A 263 25.62 -15.63 -30.23
CA GLN A 263 25.13 -16.94 -29.76
C GLN A 263 23.82 -16.83 -28.97
N VAL A 264 23.61 -15.73 -28.25
CA VAL A 264 22.37 -15.48 -27.48
C VAL A 264 21.24 -14.99 -28.38
N ALA A 265 21.57 -14.21 -29.42
CA ALA A 265 20.61 -13.75 -30.43
C ALA A 265 19.96 -14.93 -31.19
N GLY A 266 20.71 -16.00 -31.47
CA GLY A 266 20.21 -17.21 -32.13
C GLY A 266 19.23 -18.03 -31.28
N CYS A 267 19.46 -18.14 -29.96
CA CYS A 267 18.56 -18.88 -29.06
C CYS A 267 17.19 -18.22 -28.89
N GLN A 268 17.09 -16.89 -28.93
CA GLN A 268 15.81 -16.18 -28.84
C GLN A 268 14.99 -16.26 -30.15
N ALA A 269 15.65 -16.30 -31.31
CA ALA A 269 14.98 -16.49 -32.60
C ALA A 269 14.33 -17.88 -32.73
N GLY A 270 14.95 -18.93 -32.17
CA GLY A 270 14.39 -20.28 -32.15
C GLY A 270 13.13 -20.44 -31.30
N SER A 271 12.98 -19.66 -30.23
CA SER A 271 11.80 -19.71 -29.36
C SER A 271 10.58 -18.98 -29.95
N LEU A 272 10.77 -18.00 -30.83
CA LEU A 272 9.68 -17.31 -31.53
C LEU A 272 9.17 -18.09 -32.75
N ALA A 273 9.99 -18.97 -33.33
CA ALA A 273 9.61 -19.78 -34.49
C ALA A 273 8.66 -20.96 -34.15
N GLN A 274 8.52 -21.35 -32.88
CA GLN A 274 7.65 -22.46 -32.45
C GLN A 274 6.23 -22.03 -32.02
N ALA A 275 5.89 -20.73 -32.11
CA ALA A 275 4.60 -20.19 -31.66
C ALA A 275 3.79 -19.51 -32.78
N ALA A 276 3.90 -19.98 -34.03
CA ALA A 276 3.01 -19.56 -35.12
C ALA A 276 1.99 -20.68 -35.42
N PRO A 277 0.68 -20.49 -35.15
CA PRO A 277 -0.33 -21.42 -35.66
C PRO A 277 -0.47 -21.20 -37.17
N SER A 278 -0.40 -22.30 -37.92
CA SER A 278 -0.66 -22.33 -39.36
C SER A 278 -2.12 -22.01 -39.66
N VAL A 279 -2.44 -20.74 -39.90
CA VAL A 279 -3.73 -20.33 -40.47
C VAL A 279 -3.53 -20.10 -41.96
N GLY A 280 -3.94 -21.08 -42.75
CA GLY A 280 -4.03 -20.95 -44.20
C GLY A 280 -5.11 -19.93 -44.57
N VAL A 281 -4.69 -18.79 -45.13
CA VAL A 281 -5.59 -17.81 -45.73
C VAL A 281 -5.34 -17.85 -47.24
N LYS A 282 -6.34 -18.32 -48.00
CA LYS A 282 -6.38 -18.16 -49.46
C LYS A 282 -6.56 -16.67 -49.81
N PRO A 283 -5.95 -16.17 -50.89
CA PRO A 283 -6.09 -14.79 -51.29
C PRO A 283 -7.37 -14.61 -52.10
N THR A 284 -8.22 -13.68 -51.71
CA THR A 284 -9.27 -13.14 -52.58
C THR A 284 -9.04 -11.65 -52.79
N CYS A 285 -8.86 -11.31 -54.06
CA CYS A 285 -8.61 -9.98 -54.60
C CYS A 285 -9.68 -8.95 -54.21
N CYS A 286 -9.20 -7.72 -54.12
CA CYS A 286 -9.94 -6.47 -54.06
C CYS A 286 -11.04 -6.35 -55.13
N ARG A 287 -12.14 -5.68 -54.79
CA ARG A 287 -12.63 -4.53 -55.57
C ARG A 287 -13.51 -3.61 -54.73
N TRP A 288 -13.23 -2.33 -54.90
CA TRP A 288 -13.94 -1.18 -54.35
C TRP A 288 -15.28 -0.96 -55.05
N ALA A 289 -16.30 -0.61 -54.27
CA ALA A 289 -17.37 0.35 -54.58
C ALA A 289 -18.01 0.79 -53.26
#